data_AF-A0A7S7RP81-F1
#
_entry.id   AF-A0A7S7RP81-F1
#
_cell.length_a   1.000
_cell.length_b   1.000
_cell.length_c   1.000
_cell.angle_alpha   90.00
_cell.angle_beta   90.00
_cell.angle_gamma   90.00
#
_symmetry.space_group_name_H-M   'P 1'
#
loop_
_entity.id
_entity.type
_entity.pdbx_description
1 polymer ?
#
loop_
_entity_poly.entity_id
_entity_poly.type
_entity_poly.pdbx_seq_one_letter_code
_entity_poly.pdbx_strand_id
1 'polypeptide(L)' 'MNKKEQLIQDIQNLLNAYSGIDKTSINPNLLEFMDEKTLVSIIDSLLYQKEDSKEPDLEWLEKFKKHEN' A
#
# COMPACT_ATOMS: atom_id res chain seq x y z
N MET A 1 17.70 -1.17 3.31
CA MET A 1 16.45 -1.04 2.53
C MET A 1 16.14 0.42 2.38
N ASN A 2 15.95 0.90 1.15
CA ASN A 2 15.49 2.26 0.92
C ASN A 2 14.01 2.40 1.29
N LYS A 3 13.63 3.58 1.79
CA LYS A 3 12.24 3.91 2.14
C LYS A 3 11.26 3.63 0.99
N LYS A 4 11.70 3.91 -0.24
CA LYS A 4 10.97 3.60 -1.47
C LYS A 4 10.70 2.10 -1.66
N GLU A 5 11.69 1.24 -1.41
CA GLU A 5 11.51 -0.21 -1.52
C GLU A 5 10.50 -0.74 -0.49
N GLN A 6 10.49 -0.17 0.72
CA GLN A 6 9.49 -0.51 1.74
C GLN A 6 8.08 -0.16 1.26
N LEU A 7 7.87 1.06 0.76
CA LEU A 7 6.58 1.49 0.23
C LEU A 7 6.09 0.60 -0.92
N ILE A 8 7.00 0.18 -1.82
CA ILE A 8 6.67 -0.74 -2.91
C ILE A 8 6.25 -2.11 -2.38
N GLN A 9 6.98 -2.64 -1.41
CA GLN A 9 6.66 -3.93 -0.76
C GLN A 9 5.30 -3.87 -0.08
N ASP A 10 5.02 -2.75 0.56
CA ASP A 10 3.79 -2.52 1.28
C ASP A 10 2.55 -2.40 0.37
N ILE A 11 2.68 -1.69 -0.75
CA ILE A 11 1.65 -1.65 -1.80
C ILE A 11 1.37 -3.06 -2.31
N GLN A 12 2.42 -3.86 -2.55
CA GLN A 12 2.25 -5.25 -2.97
C GLN A 12 1.54 -6.09 -1.91
N ASN A 13 1.88 -5.91 -0.63
CA ASN A 13 1.20 -6.61 0.47
C ASN A 13 -0.28 -6.23 0.55
N LEU A 14 -0.62 -4.95 0.39
CA LEU A 14 -2.00 -4.46 0.36
C LEU A 14 -2.82 -5.07 -0.78
N LEU A 15 -2.27 -5.06 -1.99
CA LEU A 15 -2.94 -5.61 -3.17
C LEU A 15 -3.15 -7.13 -3.05
N ASN A 16 -2.16 -7.84 -2.52
CA ASN A 16 -2.23 -9.30 -2.36
C ASN A 16 -3.04 -9.75 -1.13
N ALA A 17 -3.31 -8.86 -0.15
CA ALA A 17 -4.17 -9.17 0.98
C ALA A 17 -5.62 -9.47 0.56
N TYR A 18 -6.06 -8.95 -0.59
CA TYR A 18 -7.36 -9.27 -1.18
C TYR A 18 -7.32 -10.64 -1.88
N SER A 19 -7.45 -11.72 -1.11
CA SER A 19 -7.48 -13.11 -1.61
C SER A 19 -8.78 -13.49 -2.37
N GLY A 20 -9.58 -12.53 -2.85
CA GLY A 20 -10.94 -12.81 -3.34
C GLY A 20 -11.36 -12.22 -4.68
N ILE A 21 -10.64 -11.25 -5.24
CA ILE A 21 -11.02 -10.59 -6.50
C ILE A 21 -9.72 -10.41 -7.29
N ASP A 22 -9.70 -10.90 -8.52
CA ASP A 22 -8.60 -10.90 -9.50
C ASP A 22 -7.36 -10.12 -9.05
N LYS A 23 -6.27 -10.84 -8.77
CA LYS A 23 -4.98 -10.27 -8.41
C LYS A 23 -4.63 -9.18 -9.41
N THR A 24 -4.90 -7.93 -9.06
CA THR A 24 -4.46 -6.77 -9.81
C THR A 24 -2.96 -6.74 -9.61
N SER A 25 -2.26 -7.45 -10.49
CA SER A 25 -0.80 -7.57 -10.43
C SER A 25 -0.23 -6.27 -10.95
N ILE A 26 -0.19 -5.25 -10.09
CA ILE A 26 0.57 -4.04 -10.37
C ILE A 26 2.03 -4.49 -10.53
N ASN A 27 2.59 -4.23 -11.71
CA ASN A 27 3.97 -4.57 -11.99
C ASN A 27 4.87 -3.74 -11.05
N PRO A 28 5.67 -4.38 -10.17
CA PRO A 28 6.53 -3.68 -9.20
C PRO A 28 7.47 -2.68 -9.86
N ASN A 29 7.92 -3.01 -11.07
CA ASN A 29 8.81 -2.14 -11.85
C ASN A 29 8.15 -0.80 -12.18
N LEU A 30 6.81 -0.71 -12.28
CA LEU A 30 6.13 0.58 -12.45
C LEU A 30 6.19 1.43 -11.18
N LEU A 31 6.10 0.80 -10.01
CA LEU A 31 6.16 1.50 -8.72
C LEU A 31 7.57 2.06 -8.45
N GLU A 32 8.61 1.41 -8.96
CA GLU A 32 9.99 1.91 -8.88
C GLU A 32 10.22 3.24 -9.62
N PHE A 33 9.39 3.57 -10.63
CA PHE A 33 9.46 4.85 -11.32
C PHE A 33 8.63 5.96 -10.66
N MET A 34 7.77 5.62 -9.70
CA MET A 34 6.92 6.60 -9.01
C MET A 34 7.68 7.33 -7.91
N ASP A 35 7.31 8.58 -7.65
CA ASP A 35 7.83 9.33 -6.52
C ASP A 35 7.29 8.79 -5.20
N GLU A 36 8.05 8.99 -4.13
CA GLU A 36 7.69 8.53 -2.78
C GLU A 36 6.29 9.02 -2.37
N LYS A 37 5.94 10.26 -2.73
CA LYS A 37 4.62 10.84 -2.49
C LYS A 37 3.50 10.09 -3.20
N THR A 38 3.72 9.69 -4.44
CA THR A 38 2.75 8.92 -5.22
C THR A 38 2.54 7.54 -4.60
N LEU A 39 3.63 6.89 -4.18
CA LEU A 39 3.55 5.59 -3.50
C LEU A 39 2.76 5.69 -2.20
N VAL A 40 2.98 6.73 -1.39
CA VAL A 40 2.20 6.99 -0.17
C VAL A 40 0.72 7.22 -0.50
N SER A 41 0.38 8.03 -1.51
CA SER A 41 -1.02 8.23 -1.90
C SER A 41 -1.72 6.97 -2.40
N ILE A 42 -0.98 6.05 -3.04
CA ILE A 42 -1.51 4.74 -3.44
C ILE A 42 -1.84 3.90 -2.20
N ILE A 43 -0.94 3.86 -1.21
CA ILE A 43 -1.16 3.17 0.07
C ILE A 43 -2.40 3.72 0.77
N ASP A 44 -2.52 5.05 0.88
CA ASP A 44 -3.69 5.72 1.48
C ASP A 44 -4.99 5.36 0.75
N SER A 45 -4.98 5.35 -0.59
CA SER A 45 -6.15 5.00 -1.40
C SER A 45 -6.55 3.54 -1.22
N LEU A 46 -5.58 2.62 -1.16
CA LEU A 46 -5.80 1.20 -0.94
C LEU A 46 -6.37 0.92 0.46
N LEU A 47 -5.88 1.65 1.45
CA LEU A 47 -6.39 1.60 2.82
C LEU A 47 -7.82 2.11 2.94
N TYR A 48 -8.10 3.27 2.33
CA TYR A 48 -9.41 3.88 2.34
C TYR A 48 -10.45 2.97 1.66
N GLN A 49 -10.10 2.34 0.53
CA GLN A 49 -10.96 1.34 -0.11
C GLN A 49 -11.21 0.12 0.78
N LYS A 50 -10.22 -0.26 1.60
CA LYS A 50 -10.36 -1.38 2.55
C LYS A 50 -11.30 -1.02 3.71
N GLU A 51 -11.22 0.21 4.22
CA GLU A 51 -12.12 0.76 5.25
C GLU A 51 -13.59 0.73 4.81
N ASP A 52 -13.87 1.11 3.57
CA ASP A 52 -15.22 1.08 3.01
C ASP A 52 -15.75 -0.35 2.86
N SER A 53 -14.84 -1.33 2.74
CA SER A 53 -15.18 -2.73 2.46
C SER A 53 -15.46 -3.56 3.72
N LYS A 54 -14.69 -3.46 4.81
CA LYS A 54 -14.92 -4.03 6.17
C LYS A 54 -13.94 -3.37 7.15
N GLU A 55 -14.39 -3.14 8.39
CA GLU A 55 -13.68 -2.48 9.52
C GLU A 55 -12.15 -2.32 9.37
N PRO A 56 -11.61 -1.09 9.49
CA PRO A 56 -10.19 -0.83 9.35
C PRO A 56 -9.38 -1.67 10.34
N ASP A 57 -8.38 -2.38 9.81
CA ASP A 57 -7.20 -2.75 10.58
C ASP A 57 -6.45 -1.46 10.96
N LEU A 58 -6.95 -0.75 11.98
CA LEU A 58 -6.37 0.48 12.53
C LEU A 58 -4.89 0.28 12.90
N GLU A 59 -4.55 -0.92 13.38
CA GLU A 59 -3.17 -1.32 13.67
C GLU A 59 -2.26 -1.29 12.44
N TRP A 60 -2.81 -1.56 11.26
CA TRP A 60 -2.08 -1.54 10.01
C TRP A 60 -1.86 -0.09 9.56
N LEU A 61 -2.90 0.75 9.61
CA LEU A 61 -2.80 2.20 9.35
C LEU A 61 -1.73 2.89 10.21
N GLU A 62 -1.65 2.55 11.50
CA GLU A 62 -0.67 3.14 12.42
C GLU A 62 0.78 2.71 12.13
N LYS A 63 1.00 1.49 11.64
CA LYS A 63 2.34 1.01 11.23
C LYS A 63 2.87 1.79 10.02
N PHE A 64 1.97 2.23 9.14
CA PHE A 64 2.31 2.99 7.93
C PHE A 64 2.56 4.47 8.18
N LYS A 65 1.73 5.12 9.01
CA LYS A 65 1.93 6.54 9.37
C LYS A 65 3.26 6.80 10.06
N LYS A 66 3.89 5.80 10.66
CA LYS A 66 5.22 5.94 11.28
C LYS A 66 6.36 6.21 10.29
N HIS A 67 6.15 6.09 8.99
CA HIS A 67 7.17 6.39 7.96
C HIS A 67 7.25 7.88 7.57
N GLU A 68 6.45 8.76 8.18
CA GLU A 68 6.45 10.22 7.93
C GLU A 68 7.44 11.04 8.78
N ASN A 69 8.49 10.44 9.36
CA ASN A 69 9.50 11.19 10.12
C ASN A 69 10.92 11.00 9.60
#